data_AF-A0A382W019-F1
#
_entry.id   AF-A0A382W019-F1
#
_cell.length_a   1.000
_cell.length_b   1.000
_cell.length_c   1.000
_cell.angle_alpha   90.00
_cell.angle_beta   90.00
_cell.angle_gamma   90.00
#
_symmetry.space_group_name_H-M   'P 1'
#
loop_
_entity.id
_entity.type
_entity.pdbx_description
1 polymer ?
#
loop_
_entity_poly.entity_id
_entity_poly.type
_entity_poly.pdbx_seq_one_letter_code
_entity_poly.pdbx_strand_id
1 'polypeptide(L)'
;WRNVPVDSDLADIGDTARAAEPSILQIFVGDFGIENQDAFERKLYVVRKLFEKEIDSSDYEKDLCYYPSFSSRTIVYKGMLTPEQLGNYFPDLNDSRVESALAMVHSRFSTNTFPSWKLSHPYRMISHNGEINTVRGNTNWMRAREALFESPLFDDIAKIIPVIDETGSDTAVLDNALELLVQAGWPLAHAMMILIPEAWSGHESMPQEKIDFYQYHSTVMEPWDGPASVAFTDGKTIGAVLDRNGLRPSRYIVTKDNLVLMASEVGVLPIEPDRILLKGR
;
A
#
# COMPACT_ATOMS: atom_id res chain seq x y z
N TRP A 1 -4.16 23.73 -6.66
CA TRP A 1 -2.90 22.97 -6.66
C TRP A 1 -1.89 23.68 -5.76
N ARG A 2 -1.16 22.95 -4.95
CA ARG A 2 -0.03 23.42 -4.14
C ARG A 2 1.22 22.74 -4.66
N ASN A 3 2.24 23.52 -5.02
CA ASN A 3 3.56 22.96 -5.26
C ASN A 3 4.09 22.43 -3.92
N VAL A 4 4.46 21.15 -3.88
CA VAL A 4 5.05 20.58 -2.68
C VAL A 4 6.47 21.14 -2.56
N PRO A 5 6.84 21.75 -1.43
CA PRO A 5 8.21 22.18 -1.23
C PRO A 5 9.11 20.92 -1.22
N VAL A 6 10.12 20.94 -2.09
CA VAL A 6 11.17 19.93 -2.14
C VAL A 6 12.54 20.60 -2.12
N ASP A 7 13.52 19.93 -1.54
CA ASP A 7 14.90 20.43 -1.49
C ASP A 7 15.89 19.33 -1.91
N SER A 8 16.02 19.17 -3.23
CA SER A 8 16.91 18.19 -3.87
C SER A 8 18.39 18.41 -3.54
N ASP A 9 18.78 19.67 -3.29
CA ASP A 9 20.15 20.05 -2.98
C ASP A 9 20.50 19.76 -1.52
N LEU A 10 19.62 20.12 -0.57
CA LEU A 10 19.80 19.79 0.85
C LEU A 10 19.75 18.28 1.09
N ALA A 11 18.92 17.56 0.34
CA ALA A 11 18.83 16.10 0.41
C ALA A 11 20.02 15.39 -0.25
N ASP A 12 20.85 16.10 -1.02
CA ASP A 12 21.99 15.54 -1.76
C ASP A 12 21.59 14.33 -2.62
N ILE A 13 20.50 14.47 -3.39
CA ILE A 13 20.03 13.38 -4.25
C ILE A 13 20.98 13.16 -5.42
N GLY A 14 21.29 11.90 -5.71
CA GLY A 14 22.20 11.55 -6.81
C GLY A 14 21.63 11.90 -8.20
N ASP A 15 22.53 12.07 -9.17
CA ASP A 15 22.19 12.52 -10.54
C ASP A 15 21.09 11.67 -11.20
N THR A 16 21.10 10.36 -11.00
CA THR A 16 20.10 9.45 -11.55
C THR A 16 18.70 9.68 -10.96
N ALA A 17 18.61 10.01 -9.68
CA ALA A 17 17.34 10.35 -9.04
C ALA A 17 16.84 11.72 -9.51
N ARG A 18 17.76 12.70 -9.59
CA ARG A 18 17.49 14.06 -10.07
C ARG A 18 17.02 14.09 -11.52
N ALA A 19 17.61 13.27 -12.39
CA ALA A 19 17.25 13.20 -13.80
C ALA A 19 15.82 12.66 -14.04
N ALA A 20 15.29 11.90 -13.08
CA ALA A 20 13.92 11.36 -13.12
C ALA A 20 12.98 12.05 -12.13
N GLU A 21 13.42 13.14 -11.49
CA GLU A 21 12.66 13.86 -10.48
C GLU A 21 11.38 14.47 -11.08
N PRO A 22 10.18 14.12 -10.56
CA PRO A 22 8.94 14.68 -11.07
C PRO A 22 8.65 16.05 -10.48
N SER A 23 7.81 16.84 -11.16
CA SER A 23 7.14 17.95 -10.49
C SER A 23 6.09 17.42 -9.51
N ILE A 24 6.24 17.73 -8.22
CA ILE A 24 5.36 17.20 -7.16
C ILE A 24 4.32 18.25 -6.77
N LEU A 25 3.04 17.90 -6.94
CA LEU A 25 1.90 18.78 -6.68
C LEU A 25 0.89 18.10 -5.76
N GLN A 26 0.23 18.89 -4.92
CA GLN A 26 -0.92 18.49 -4.11
C GLN A 26 -2.20 19.17 -4.62
N ILE A 27 -3.28 18.41 -4.63
CA ILE A 27 -4.64 18.90 -4.88
C ILE A 27 -5.41 18.78 -3.57
N PHE A 28 -6.15 19.83 -3.23
CA PHE A 28 -7.08 19.80 -2.11
C PHE A 28 -8.49 19.63 -2.66
N VAL A 29 -9.18 18.61 -2.17
CA VAL A 29 -10.55 18.29 -2.53
C VAL A 29 -11.41 18.47 -1.28
N GLY A 30 -12.42 19.32 -1.38
CA GLY A 30 -13.43 19.47 -0.33
C GLY A 30 -14.48 18.37 -0.41
N ASP A 31 -15.10 18.06 0.71
CA ASP A 31 -16.26 17.15 0.74
C ASP A 31 -17.52 17.91 0.29
N PHE A 32 -18.19 17.40 -0.74
CA PHE A 32 -19.39 17.98 -1.36
C PHE A 32 -20.68 17.37 -0.83
N GLY A 33 -20.75 17.08 0.47
CA GLY A 33 -21.92 16.49 1.10
C GLY A 33 -22.02 14.97 0.91
N ILE A 34 -20.88 14.28 0.89
CA ILE A 34 -20.83 12.82 0.85
C ILE A 34 -21.22 12.28 2.23
N GLU A 35 -21.99 11.21 2.24
CA GLU A 35 -22.66 10.68 3.43
C GLU A 35 -21.69 10.35 4.58
N ASN A 36 -20.56 9.73 4.26
CA ASN A 36 -19.56 9.34 5.23
C ASN A 36 -18.19 9.24 4.58
N GLN A 37 -17.15 9.16 5.41
CA GLN A 37 -15.77 9.16 4.94
C GLN A 37 -15.43 7.92 4.09
N ASP A 38 -16.02 6.74 4.34
CA ASP A 38 -15.77 5.55 3.48
C ASP A 38 -16.35 5.76 2.07
N ALA A 39 -17.52 6.39 1.96
CA ALA A 39 -18.06 6.81 0.67
C ALA A 39 -17.17 7.87 0.00
N PHE A 40 -16.55 8.77 0.78
CA PHE A 40 -15.62 9.77 0.23
C PHE A 40 -14.34 9.13 -0.31
N GLU A 41 -13.71 8.23 0.45
CA GLU A 41 -12.56 7.45 0.00
C GLU A 41 -12.87 6.69 -1.31
N ARG A 42 -14.07 6.09 -1.41
CA ARG A 42 -14.49 5.40 -2.63
C ARG A 42 -14.67 6.34 -3.81
N LYS A 43 -15.20 7.54 -3.61
CA LYS A 43 -15.29 8.55 -4.67
C LYS A 43 -13.90 9.01 -5.12
N LEU A 44 -12.96 9.23 -4.20
CA LEU A 44 -11.57 9.57 -4.53
C LEU A 44 -10.88 8.43 -5.30
N TYR A 45 -11.11 7.17 -4.91
CA TYR A 45 -10.66 5.99 -5.65
C TYR A 45 -11.18 5.99 -7.10
N VAL A 46 -12.48 6.17 -7.30
CA VAL A 46 -13.09 6.23 -8.65
C VAL A 46 -12.51 7.38 -9.47
N VAL A 47 -12.35 8.57 -8.89
CA VAL A 47 -11.75 9.72 -9.58
C VAL A 47 -10.31 9.41 -10.01
N ARG A 48 -9.51 8.77 -9.13
CA ARG A 48 -8.15 8.37 -9.48
C ARG A 48 -8.13 7.34 -10.59
N LYS A 49 -9.00 6.32 -10.57
CA LYS A 49 -9.09 5.32 -11.65
C LYS A 49 -9.50 5.94 -12.98
N LEU A 50 -10.41 6.92 -12.98
CA LEU A 50 -10.78 7.66 -14.19
C LEU A 50 -9.62 8.49 -14.72
N PHE A 51 -8.88 9.16 -13.84
CA PHE A 51 -7.68 9.88 -14.23
C PHE A 51 -6.63 8.95 -14.86
N GLU A 52 -6.32 7.83 -14.21
CA GLU A 52 -5.36 6.84 -14.71
C GLU A 52 -5.76 6.35 -16.11
N LYS A 53 -7.05 6.01 -16.29
CA LYS A 53 -7.60 5.58 -17.59
C LYS A 53 -7.49 6.64 -18.67
N GLU A 54 -7.77 7.90 -18.34
CA GLU A 54 -7.66 9.02 -19.28
C GLU A 54 -6.21 9.18 -19.74
N ILE A 55 -5.26 9.19 -18.80
CA ILE A 55 -3.82 9.28 -19.11
C ILE A 55 -3.38 8.09 -19.97
N ASP A 56 -3.77 6.86 -19.63
CA ASP A 56 -3.41 5.67 -20.40
C ASP A 56 -3.95 5.68 -21.85
N SER A 57 -5.09 6.34 -22.06
CA SER A 57 -5.73 6.47 -23.38
C SER A 57 -5.26 7.68 -24.18
N SER A 58 -4.50 8.58 -23.57
CA SER A 58 -4.00 9.80 -24.18
C SER A 58 -2.68 9.60 -24.93
N ASP A 59 -2.28 10.60 -25.72
CA ASP A 59 -0.97 10.64 -26.37
C ASP A 59 0.16 11.12 -25.42
N TYR A 60 -0.14 11.34 -24.14
CA TYR A 60 0.87 11.68 -23.13
C TYR A 60 1.76 10.47 -22.83
N GLU A 61 2.98 10.73 -22.36
CA GLU A 61 3.85 9.67 -21.86
C GLU A 61 3.16 8.96 -20.68
N LYS A 62 3.13 7.63 -20.68
CA LYS A 62 2.38 6.84 -19.68
C LYS A 62 2.92 6.99 -18.25
N ASP A 63 4.18 7.39 -18.12
CA ASP A 63 4.82 7.70 -16.84
C ASP A 63 4.77 9.19 -16.48
N LEU A 64 4.04 10.02 -17.25
CA LEU A 64 3.97 11.47 -17.04
C LEU A 64 3.31 11.83 -15.71
N CYS A 65 2.31 11.04 -15.28
CA CYS A 65 1.49 11.37 -14.11
C CYS A 65 1.26 10.13 -13.23
N TYR A 66 1.43 10.30 -11.92
CA TYR A 66 1.18 9.24 -10.95
C TYR A 66 0.67 9.82 -9.61
N TYR A 67 -0.37 9.18 -9.06
CA TYR A 67 -0.86 9.47 -7.72
C TYR A 67 -0.29 8.48 -6.70
N PRO A 68 0.66 8.90 -5.84
CA PRO A 68 1.16 8.05 -4.75
C PRO A 68 0.07 7.79 -3.70
N SER A 69 -0.82 8.75 -3.51
CA SER A 69 -2.02 8.66 -2.67
C SER A 69 -3.07 9.63 -3.18
N PHE A 70 -4.36 9.29 -3.02
CA PHE A 70 -5.45 10.25 -3.18
C PHE A 70 -6.58 9.89 -2.22
N SER A 71 -6.44 10.36 -0.98
CA SER A 71 -7.24 9.96 0.18
C SER A 71 -7.44 11.15 1.11
N SER A 72 -8.51 11.14 1.89
CA SER A 72 -8.73 12.07 3.02
C SER A 72 -8.12 11.56 4.33
N ARG A 73 -7.62 10.32 4.36
CA ARG A 73 -7.05 9.67 5.55
C ARG A 73 -5.54 9.53 5.49
N THR A 74 -5.01 9.23 4.31
CA THR A 74 -3.59 8.93 4.14
C THR A 74 -2.95 9.86 3.13
N ILE A 75 -1.66 10.13 3.34
CA ILE A 75 -0.80 10.85 2.40
C ILE A 75 0.54 10.14 2.32
N VAL A 76 1.06 9.98 1.10
CA VAL A 76 2.32 9.27 0.85
C VAL A 76 3.38 10.24 0.34
N TYR A 77 4.43 10.45 1.15
CA TYR A 77 5.67 11.09 0.74
C TYR A 77 6.69 10.01 0.40
N LYS A 78 7.08 9.93 -0.87
CA LYS A 78 8.02 8.92 -1.35
C LYS A 78 8.86 9.42 -2.53
N GLY A 79 9.98 8.75 -2.78
CA GLY A 79 10.86 9.08 -3.87
C GLY A 79 12.05 8.15 -3.97
N MET A 80 12.94 8.45 -4.92
CA MET A 80 14.24 7.78 -5.05
C MET A 80 15.25 8.34 -4.04
N LEU A 81 14.97 8.08 -2.76
CA LEU A 81 15.67 8.67 -1.62
C LEU A 81 16.16 7.56 -0.69
N THR A 82 17.30 7.75 -0.04
CA THR A 82 17.62 6.97 1.16
C THR A 82 16.72 7.40 2.32
N PRO A 83 16.55 6.56 3.36
CA PRO A 83 15.74 6.93 4.53
C PRO A 83 16.17 8.26 5.18
N GLU A 84 17.47 8.52 5.25
CA GLU A 84 18.04 9.73 5.85
C GLU A 84 17.75 10.99 5.02
N GLN A 85 17.56 10.85 3.71
CA GLN A 85 17.29 11.96 2.81
C GLN A 85 15.83 12.42 2.85
N LEU A 86 14.90 11.58 3.30
CA LEU A 86 13.46 11.84 3.21
C LEU A 86 13.05 13.16 3.90
N GLY A 87 13.53 13.39 5.12
CA GLY A 87 13.22 14.59 5.89
C GLY A 87 13.86 15.86 5.32
N ASN A 88 15.05 15.75 4.71
CA ASN A 88 15.69 16.88 4.03
C ASN A 88 14.98 17.21 2.72
N TYR A 89 14.58 16.19 1.96
CA TYR A 89 13.94 16.37 0.66
C TYR A 89 12.52 16.91 0.78
N PHE A 90 11.75 16.48 1.78
CA PHE A 90 10.39 16.97 2.03
C PHE A 90 10.32 17.78 3.33
N PRO A 91 10.59 19.11 3.30
CA PRO A 91 10.50 19.98 4.47
C PRO A 91 9.16 19.91 5.21
N ASP A 92 8.06 19.60 4.52
CA ASP A 92 6.74 19.40 5.11
C ASP A 92 6.78 18.38 6.27
N LEU A 93 7.58 17.31 6.15
CA LEU A 93 7.68 16.26 7.17
C LEU A 93 8.35 16.73 8.48
N ASN A 94 9.06 17.87 8.45
CA ASN A 94 9.65 18.47 9.65
C ASN A 94 8.73 19.50 10.31
N ASP A 95 7.57 19.80 9.71
CA ASP A 95 6.62 20.73 10.27
C ASP A 95 5.86 20.11 11.44
N SER A 96 5.83 20.81 12.58
CA SER A 96 5.15 20.36 13.80
C SER A 96 3.65 20.08 13.63
N ARG A 97 3.01 20.57 12.56
CA ARG A 97 1.61 20.32 12.24
C ARG A 97 1.39 18.95 11.58
N VAL A 98 2.46 18.30 11.12
CA VAL A 98 2.39 16.94 10.58
C VAL A 98 2.39 15.96 11.74
N GLU A 99 1.19 15.70 12.24
CA GLU A 99 0.93 14.70 13.29
C GLU A 99 0.19 13.51 12.70
N SER A 100 0.48 12.31 13.20
CA SER A 100 -0.23 11.11 12.77
C SER A 100 -0.29 10.06 13.88
N ALA A 101 -1.42 9.35 13.96
CA ALA A 101 -1.56 8.16 14.80
C ALA A 101 -0.89 6.93 14.17
N LEU A 102 -0.70 6.91 12.85
CA LEU A 102 -0.17 5.79 12.08
C LEU A 102 0.99 6.25 11.20
N ALA A 103 2.07 5.45 11.14
CA ALA A 103 3.17 5.69 10.21
C ALA A 103 3.60 4.37 9.57
N MET A 104 3.82 4.40 8.26
CA MET A 104 4.34 3.28 7.50
C MET A 104 5.55 3.77 6.70
N VAL A 105 6.69 3.13 6.92
CA VAL A 105 7.95 3.46 6.26
C VAL A 105 8.50 2.23 5.57
N HIS A 106 9.13 2.44 4.41
CA HIS A 106 9.72 1.34 3.65
C HIS A 106 10.93 1.82 2.86
N SER A 107 12.05 1.14 3.03
CA SER A 107 13.24 1.30 2.20
C SER A 107 13.32 0.12 1.23
N ARG A 108 13.37 0.40 -0.07
CA ARG A 108 13.41 -0.61 -1.12
C ARG A 108 14.82 -0.74 -1.68
N PHE A 109 15.33 -1.97 -1.72
CA PHE A 109 16.51 -2.30 -2.53
C PHE A 109 16.03 -2.77 -3.90
N SER A 110 16.43 -2.10 -4.99
CA SER A 110 16.07 -2.50 -6.34
C SER A 110 17.28 -3.01 -7.11
N THR A 111 17.09 -4.09 -7.85
CA THR A 111 18.07 -4.59 -8.83
C THR A 111 17.97 -3.90 -10.19
N ASN A 112 17.01 -2.96 -10.36
CA ASN A 112 16.84 -2.20 -11.59
C ASN A 112 17.79 -1.00 -11.61
N THR A 113 18.44 -0.77 -12.74
CA THR A 113 19.30 0.41 -12.98
C THR A 113 18.52 1.61 -13.54
N PHE A 114 17.27 1.41 -13.97
CA PHE A 114 16.43 2.49 -14.48
C PHE A 114 15.75 3.25 -13.33
N PRO A 115 15.92 4.58 -13.25
CA PRO A 115 15.30 5.38 -12.20
C PRO A 115 13.78 5.40 -12.36
N SER A 116 13.05 5.17 -11.26
CA SER A 116 11.59 5.35 -11.23
C SER A 116 11.12 5.76 -9.84
N TRP A 117 10.70 7.02 -9.73
CA TRP A 117 10.10 7.55 -8.50
C TRP A 117 8.76 6.85 -8.17
N LYS A 118 7.96 6.51 -9.18
CA LYS A 118 6.67 5.81 -9.06
C LYS A 118 6.78 4.48 -8.32
N LEU A 119 7.87 3.73 -8.55
CA LEU A 119 8.09 2.39 -8.00
C LEU A 119 8.65 2.37 -6.56
N SER A 120 8.89 3.54 -5.96
CA SER A 120 9.20 3.62 -4.53
C SER A 120 7.98 3.26 -3.68
N HIS A 121 8.22 2.75 -2.48
CA HIS A 121 7.19 2.49 -1.47
C HIS A 121 7.04 3.70 -0.52
N PRO A 122 5.96 3.77 0.28
CA PRO A 122 4.76 2.91 0.26
C PRO A 122 3.94 3.01 -1.03
N TYR A 123 3.11 2.00 -1.28
CA TYR A 123 1.95 2.13 -2.16
C TYR A 123 0.76 2.70 -1.37
N ARG A 124 -0.44 2.69 -1.94
CA ARG A 124 -1.58 3.45 -1.38
C ARG A 124 -2.07 2.84 -0.08
N MET A 125 -2.04 1.51 -0.01
CA MET A 125 -2.47 0.74 1.15
C MET A 125 -1.35 -0.10 1.74
N ILE A 126 -0.34 -0.49 0.96
CA ILE A 126 0.67 -1.47 1.42
C ILE A 126 2.13 -1.01 1.29
N SER A 127 2.96 -1.60 2.15
CA SER A 127 4.40 -1.73 1.98
C SER A 127 4.78 -3.21 2.05
N HIS A 128 5.58 -3.67 1.10
CA HIS A 128 5.89 -5.08 0.94
C HIS A 128 7.41 -5.31 0.87
N ASN A 129 7.92 -6.07 1.83
CA ASN A 129 9.27 -6.64 1.76
C ASN A 129 9.14 -8.07 1.24
N GLY A 130 9.52 -8.31 -0.01
CA GLY A 130 9.29 -9.60 -0.62
C GLY A 130 9.20 -9.57 -2.13
N GLU A 131 8.65 -10.65 -2.68
CA GLU A 131 8.32 -10.82 -4.09
C GLU A 131 7.07 -11.69 -4.23
N ILE A 132 6.10 -11.28 -5.05
CA ILE A 132 4.91 -12.08 -5.37
C ILE A 132 5.19 -12.92 -6.62
N ASN A 133 5.57 -14.17 -6.42
CA ASN A 133 5.95 -15.10 -7.48
C ASN A 133 4.77 -15.50 -8.38
N THR A 134 3.55 -15.43 -7.86
CA THR A 134 2.34 -15.80 -8.60
C THR A 134 1.71 -14.63 -9.37
N VAL A 135 2.31 -13.43 -9.34
CA VAL A 135 1.69 -12.18 -9.81
C VAL A 135 1.09 -12.29 -11.21
N ARG A 136 1.77 -12.94 -12.17
CA ARG A 136 1.25 -13.09 -13.54
C ARG A 136 -0.06 -13.88 -13.57
N GLY A 137 -0.15 -14.94 -12.76
CA GLY A 137 -1.38 -15.72 -12.62
C GLY A 137 -2.47 -14.88 -11.97
N ASN A 138 -2.14 -14.18 -10.88
CA ASN A 138 -3.07 -13.33 -10.16
C ASN A 138 -3.65 -12.20 -11.03
N THR A 139 -2.81 -11.52 -11.83
CA THR A 139 -3.23 -10.48 -12.78
C THR A 139 -4.24 -11.04 -13.79
N ASN A 140 -3.94 -12.18 -14.42
CA ASN A 140 -4.83 -12.81 -15.39
C ASN A 140 -6.19 -13.18 -14.77
N TRP A 141 -6.14 -13.70 -13.55
CA TRP A 141 -7.31 -14.11 -12.78
C TRP A 141 -8.17 -12.92 -12.35
N MET A 142 -7.57 -11.81 -11.93
CA MET A 142 -8.29 -10.57 -11.67
C MET A 142 -8.97 -10.06 -12.93
N ARG A 143 -8.24 -9.97 -14.04
CA ARG A 143 -8.75 -9.53 -15.34
C ARG A 143 -9.91 -10.39 -15.84
N ALA A 144 -9.83 -11.70 -15.68
CA ALA A 144 -10.92 -12.60 -16.05
C ALA A 144 -12.20 -12.36 -15.22
N ARG A 145 -12.07 -11.90 -13.97
CA ARG A 145 -13.19 -11.59 -13.09
C ARG A 145 -13.77 -10.20 -13.28
N GLU A 146 -13.07 -9.26 -13.91
CA GLU A 146 -13.54 -7.87 -14.09
C GLU A 146 -14.91 -7.80 -14.77
N ALA A 147 -15.19 -8.69 -15.73
CA ALA A 147 -16.48 -8.77 -16.42
C ALA A 147 -17.65 -9.21 -15.53
N LEU A 148 -17.36 -9.78 -14.35
CA LEU A 148 -18.32 -10.27 -13.36
C LEU A 148 -18.41 -9.35 -12.14
N PHE A 149 -17.68 -8.24 -12.11
CA PHE A 149 -17.71 -7.35 -10.95
C PHE A 149 -19.08 -6.68 -10.83
N GLU A 150 -19.66 -6.83 -9.64
CA GLU A 150 -20.88 -6.17 -9.22
C GLU A 150 -20.72 -5.77 -7.76
N SER A 151 -21.13 -4.55 -7.43
CA SER A 151 -21.15 -4.09 -6.04
C SER A 151 -22.17 -2.99 -5.88
N PRO A 152 -23.03 -3.04 -4.84
CA PRO A 152 -24.01 -1.99 -4.57
C PRO A 152 -23.37 -0.66 -4.13
N LEU A 153 -22.06 -0.66 -3.86
CA LEU A 153 -21.32 0.50 -3.38
C LEU A 153 -20.76 1.37 -4.50
N PHE A 154 -20.79 0.90 -5.76
CA PHE A 154 -20.35 1.62 -6.93
C PHE A 154 -21.52 1.90 -7.86
N ASP A 155 -21.74 3.17 -8.20
CA ASP A 155 -22.79 3.56 -9.16
C ASP A 155 -22.51 3.01 -10.57
N ASP A 156 -21.23 2.89 -10.93
CA ASP A 156 -20.76 2.38 -12.22
C ASP A 156 -19.38 1.74 -12.04
N ILE A 157 -19.37 0.42 -11.96
CA ILE A 157 -18.15 -0.38 -11.78
C ILE A 157 -17.22 -0.32 -13.00
N ALA A 158 -17.73 0.02 -14.19
CA ALA A 158 -16.90 0.12 -15.40
C ALA A 158 -15.90 1.29 -15.33
N LYS A 159 -16.13 2.26 -14.44
CA LYS A 159 -15.22 3.39 -14.18
C LYS A 159 -13.91 2.98 -13.53
N ILE A 160 -13.90 1.86 -12.80
CA ILE A 160 -12.71 1.38 -12.09
C ILE A 160 -11.95 0.29 -12.85
N ILE A 161 -12.46 -0.12 -14.02
CA ILE A 161 -11.87 -1.13 -14.90
C ILE A 161 -11.00 -0.45 -15.98
N PRO A 162 -9.75 -0.91 -16.21
CA PRO A 162 -9.10 -2.05 -15.55
C PRO A 162 -8.63 -1.73 -14.11
N VAL A 163 -8.75 -2.70 -13.22
CA VAL A 163 -8.35 -2.53 -11.81
C VAL A 163 -6.83 -2.57 -11.68
N ILE A 164 -6.19 -3.57 -12.30
CA ILE A 164 -4.76 -3.81 -12.23
C ILE A 164 -4.01 -2.98 -13.28
N ASP A 165 -3.03 -2.18 -12.83
CA ASP A 165 -1.99 -1.61 -13.70
C ASP A 165 -0.95 -2.69 -14.01
N GLU A 166 -1.03 -3.31 -15.20
CA GLU A 166 -0.10 -4.36 -15.63
C GLU A 166 1.35 -3.87 -15.83
N THR A 167 1.59 -2.55 -15.82
CA THR A 167 2.94 -1.95 -15.93
C THR A 167 3.62 -1.77 -14.57
N GLY A 168 2.86 -1.95 -13.48
CA GLY A 168 3.35 -1.80 -12.11
C GLY A 168 4.29 -2.91 -11.65
N SER A 169 4.90 -2.71 -10.47
CA SER A 169 5.59 -3.80 -9.77
C SER A 169 4.58 -4.85 -9.29
N ASP A 170 5.08 -6.02 -8.90
CA ASP A 170 4.29 -7.04 -8.23
C ASP A 170 3.51 -6.52 -7.01
N THR A 171 4.13 -5.63 -6.24
CA THR A 171 3.51 -4.96 -5.10
C THR A 171 2.44 -3.98 -5.53
N ALA A 172 2.65 -3.21 -6.60
CA ALA A 172 1.64 -2.30 -7.13
C ALA A 172 0.37 -3.05 -7.55
N VAL A 173 0.55 -4.22 -8.18
CA VAL A 173 -0.55 -5.09 -8.60
C VAL A 173 -1.32 -5.62 -7.38
N LEU A 174 -0.62 -6.07 -6.33
CA LEU A 174 -1.24 -6.49 -5.08
C LEU A 174 -2.00 -5.33 -4.38
N ASP A 175 -1.41 -4.13 -4.35
CA ASP A 175 -2.03 -2.91 -3.80
C ASP A 175 -3.33 -2.58 -4.53
N ASN A 176 -3.38 -2.70 -5.87
CA ASN A 176 -4.59 -2.47 -6.65
C ASN A 176 -5.70 -3.47 -6.32
N ALA A 177 -5.35 -4.75 -6.16
CA ALA A 177 -6.32 -5.78 -5.78
C ALA A 177 -6.87 -5.54 -4.36
N LEU A 178 -6.01 -5.21 -3.40
CA LEU A 178 -6.43 -4.88 -2.03
C LEU A 178 -7.34 -3.65 -2.00
N GLU A 179 -6.95 -2.59 -2.71
CA GLU A 179 -7.70 -1.34 -2.75
C GLU A 179 -9.09 -1.55 -3.36
N LEU A 180 -9.22 -2.35 -4.42
CA LEU A 180 -10.53 -2.76 -4.94
C LEU A 180 -11.39 -3.39 -3.85
N LEU A 181 -10.87 -4.41 -3.14
CA LEU A 181 -11.65 -5.15 -2.14
C LEU A 181 -12.13 -4.24 -1.01
N VAL A 182 -11.23 -3.39 -0.50
CA VAL A 182 -11.56 -2.45 0.58
C VAL A 182 -12.59 -1.42 0.11
N GLN A 183 -12.42 -0.85 -1.09
CA GLN A 183 -13.37 0.11 -1.64
C GLN A 183 -14.72 -0.55 -2.01
N ALA A 184 -14.73 -1.86 -2.29
CA ALA A 184 -15.92 -2.70 -2.43
C ALA A 184 -16.54 -3.12 -1.09
N GLY A 185 -16.04 -2.63 0.04
CA GLY A 185 -16.65 -2.77 1.36
C GLY A 185 -16.12 -3.93 2.20
N TRP A 186 -15.06 -4.61 1.76
CA TRP A 186 -14.46 -5.68 2.55
C TRP A 186 -13.66 -5.09 3.72
N PRO A 187 -13.78 -5.62 4.95
CA PRO A 187 -12.89 -5.25 6.03
C PRO A 187 -11.43 -5.50 5.64
N LEU A 188 -10.53 -4.57 5.97
CA LEU A 188 -9.11 -4.61 5.58
C LEU A 188 -8.44 -5.95 5.95
N ALA A 189 -8.63 -6.42 7.19
CA ALA A 189 -8.08 -7.69 7.64
C ALA A 189 -8.62 -8.88 6.86
N HIS A 190 -9.92 -8.87 6.51
CA HIS A 190 -10.54 -9.92 5.70
C HIS A 190 -9.92 -9.93 4.30
N ALA A 191 -9.83 -8.77 3.64
CA ALA A 191 -9.23 -8.64 2.32
C ALA A 191 -7.78 -9.16 2.30
N MET A 192 -6.97 -8.81 3.31
CA MET A 192 -5.61 -9.33 3.43
C MET A 192 -5.56 -10.85 3.66
N MET A 193 -6.44 -11.40 4.49
CA MET A 193 -6.50 -12.84 4.75
C MET A 193 -6.89 -13.66 3.52
N ILE A 194 -7.62 -13.09 2.56
CA ILE A 194 -7.99 -13.81 1.32
C ILE A 194 -6.94 -13.64 0.22
N LEU A 195 -6.22 -12.52 0.18
CA LEU A 195 -5.12 -12.29 -0.75
C LEU A 195 -3.88 -13.10 -0.32
N ILE A 196 -3.52 -13.06 0.96
CA ILE A 196 -2.36 -13.74 1.56
C ILE A 196 -2.84 -14.67 2.68
N PRO A 197 -3.47 -15.82 2.34
CA PRO A 197 -3.97 -16.75 3.33
C PRO A 197 -2.85 -17.53 4.01
N GLU A 198 -3.00 -17.76 5.32
CA GLU A 198 -2.14 -18.65 6.11
C GLU A 198 -2.13 -20.08 5.56
N ALA A 199 -1.11 -20.86 5.91
CA ALA A 199 -1.08 -22.29 5.63
C ALA A 199 -2.11 -23.04 6.52
N TRP A 200 -3.35 -23.15 6.02
CA TRP A 200 -4.47 -23.71 6.79
C TRP A 200 -4.67 -25.22 6.59
N SER A 201 -4.29 -25.76 5.44
CA SER A 201 -4.50 -27.18 5.12
C SER A 201 -3.60 -28.07 5.98
N GLY A 202 -4.22 -28.93 6.79
CA GLY A 202 -3.49 -29.84 7.70
C GLY A 202 -2.93 -29.17 8.95
N HIS A 203 -3.35 -27.94 9.27
CA HIS A 203 -2.88 -27.20 10.43
C HIS A 203 -3.58 -27.69 11.73
N GLU A 204 -2.92 -28.55 12.50
CA GLU A 204 -3.51 -29.26 13.65
C GLU A 204 -4.07 -28.35 14.75
N SER A 205 -3.45 -27.20 15.01
CA SER A 205 -3.84 -26.30 16.09
C SER A 205 -4.68 -25.10 15.64
N MET A 206 -5.10 -25.02 14.37
CA MET A 206 -5.90 -23.91 13.87
C MET A 206 -7.37 -24.13 14.25
N PRO A 207 -8.08 -23.12 14.79
CA PRO A 207 -9.52 -23.24 15.06
C PRO A 207 -10.31 -23.58 13.79
N GLN A 208 -11.31 -24.46 13.93
CA GLN A 208 -12.12 -24.94 12.79
C GLN A 208 -12.78 -23.79 12.02
N GLU A 209 -13.29 -22.77 12.72
CA GLU A 209 -13.89 -21.59 12.08
C GLU A 209 -12.94 -20.87 11.12
N LYS A 210 -11.64 -20.87 11.43
CA LYS A 210 -10.60 -20.25 10.59
C LYS A 210 -10.23 -21.15 9.41
N ILE A 211 -10.21 -22.46 9.61
CA ILE A 211 -10.07 -23.46 8.53
C ILE A 211 -11.23 -23.31 7.54
N ASP A 212 -12.47 -23.28 8.04
CA ASP A 212 -13.68 -23.15 7.22
C ASP A 212 -13.66 -21.82 6.44
N PHE A 213 -13.24 -20.72 7.10
CA PHE A 213 -13.04 -19.43 6.46
C PHE A 213 -12.07 -19.53 5.28
N TYR A 214 -10.88 -20.09 5.46
CA TYR A 214 -9.90 -20.17 4.38
C TYR A 214 -10.31 -21.18 3.29
N GLN A 215 -10.94 -22.28 3.67
CA GLN A 215 -11.43 -23.27 2.72
C GLN A 215 -12.48 -22.65 1.79
N TYR A 216 -13.44 -21.89 2.34
CA TYR A 216 -14.41 -21.16 1.53
C TYR A 216 -13.74 -20.16 0.59
N HIS A 217 -12.88 -19.28 1.13
CA HIS A 217 -12.26 -18.23 0.33
C HIS A 217 -11.25 -18.73 -0.69
N SER A 218 -10.68 -19.93 -0.52
CA SER A 218 -9.84 -20.57 -1.53
C SER A 218 -10.58 -20.86 -2.84
N THR A 219 -11.92 -20.88 -2.82
CA THR A 219 -12.76 -20.99 -4.03
C THR A 219 -13.08 -19.64 -4.68
N VAL A 220 -12.81 -18.53 -3.98
CA VAL A 220 -13.14 -17.16 -4.40
C VAL A 220 -11.89 -16.46 -4.96
N MET A 221 -10.80 -16.49 -4.21
CA MET A 221 -9.55 -15.81 -4.50
C MET A 221 -8.39 -16.80 -4.45
N GLU A 222 -7.60 -16.85 -5.53
CA GLU A 222 -6.35 -17.59 -5.49
C GLU A 222 -5.29 -16.83 -4.69
N PRO A 223 -4.42 -17.52 -3.93
CA PRO A 223 -3.39 -16.85 -3.14
C PRO A 223 -2.43 -16.00 -3.99
N TRP A 224 -2.01 -14.88 -3.43
CA TRP A 224 -0.93 -14.03 -3.91
C TRP A 224 0.33 -14.44 -3.17
N ASP A 225 1.03 -15.43 -3.72
CA ASP A 225 2.05 -16.21 -3.03
C ASP A 225 3.46 -15.79 -3.43
N GLY A 226 4.40 -16.02 -2.51
CA GLY A 226 5.80 -15.61 -2.60
C GLY A 226 6.31 -15.12 -1.24
N PRO A 227 7.63 -14.98 -1.06
CA PRO A 227 8.19 -14.49 0.20
C PRO A 227 7.66 -13.09 0.48
N ALA A 228 6.93 -12.87 1.58
CA ALA A 228 6.29 -11.58 1.83
C ALA A 228 6.21 -11.23 3.31
N SER A 229 6.60 -10.01 3.63
CA SER A 229 6.16 -9.29 4.83
C SER A 229 5.46 -8.02 4.37
N VAL A 230 4.13 -7.99 4.51
CA VAL A 230 3.29 -6.90 4.02
C VAL A 230 2.71 -6.14 5.20
N ALA A 231 3.09 -4.87 5.34
CA ALA A 231 2.39 -3.91 6.18
C ALA A 231 1.27 -3.26 5.37
N PHE A 232 0.11 -3.04 5.97
CA PHE A 232 -1.06 -2.53 5.26
C PHE A 232 -1.90 -1.59 6.14
N THR A 233 -2.60 -0.63 5.51
CA THR A 233 -3.50 0.30 6.18
C THR A 233 -4.61 0.82 5.26
N ASP A 234 -5.77 1.11 5.83
CA ASP A 234 -6.87 1.88 5.22
C ASP A 234 -6.98 3.31 5.79
N GLY A 235 -5.96 3.74 6.56
CA GLY A 235 -5.92 5.00 7.30
C GLY A 235 -6.69 5.00 8.61
N LYS A 236 -7.42 3.93 8.95
CA LYS A 236 -8.08 3.73 10.26
C LYS A 236 -7.35 2.67 11.09
N THR A 237 -6.95 1.59 10.43
CA THR A 237 -6.26 0.45 11.03
C THR A 237 -4.93 0.24 10.32
N ILE A 238 -3.90 -0.16 11.06
CA ILE A 238 -2.63 -0.64 10.50
C ILE A 238 -2.41 -2.09 10.94
N GLY A 239 -1.91 -2.91 10.02
CA GLY A 239 -1.60 -4.30 10.29
C GLY A 239 -0.40 -4.78 9.49
N ALA A 240 0.03 -6.00 9.80
CA ALA A 240 1.04 -6.69 9.02
C ALA A 240 0.67 -8.17 8.88
N VAL A 241 1.05 -8.78 7.76
CA VAL A 241 0.88 -10.20 7.47
C VAL A 241 2.16 -10.74 6.86
N LEU A 242 2.49 -11.99 7.23
CA LEU A 242 3.54 -12.76 6.59
C LEU A 242 2.95 -13.68 5.53
N ASP A 243 3.74 -14.01 4.52
CA ASP A 243 3.42 -15.12 3.65
C ASP A 243 3.26 -16.42 4.44
N ARG A 244 2.56 -17.38 3.83
CA ARG A 244 2.24 -18.67 4.45
C ARG A 244 3.43 -19.46 4.99
N ASN A 245 4.64 -19.19 4.48
CA ASN A 245 5.86 -19.88 4.90
C ASN A 245 6.73 -19.02 5.85
N GLY A 246 6.34 -17.77 6.13
CA GLY A 246 7.07 -16.86 7.01
C GLY A 246 8.50 -16.58 6.54
N LEU A 247 8.68 -16.37 5.23
CA LEU A 247 10.00 -16.30 4.59
C LEU A 247 10.71 -14.95 4.81
N ARG A 248 10.01 -13.96 5.36
CA ARG A 248 10.55 -12.64 5.66
C ARG A 248 10.48 -12.34 7.16
N PRO A 249 11.48 -11.65 7.73
CA PRO A 249 11.49 -11.35 9.14
C PRO A 249 10.47 -10.24 9.44
N SER A 250 9.68 -10.48 10.48
CA SER A 250 8.81 -9.50 11.12
C SER A 250 9.03 -9.56 12.62
N ARG A 251 9.19 -8.40 13.25
CA ARG A 251 9.36 -8.24 14.68
C ARG A 251 8.48 -7.10 15.13
N TYR A 252 7.83 -7.25 16.27
CA TYR A 252 7.05 -6.17 16.83
C TYR A 252 7.31 -6.00 18.32
N ILE A 253 7.14 -4.76 18.78
CA ILE A 253 7.13 -4.41 20.19
C ILE A 253 5.85 -3.66 20.51
N VAL A 254 5.35 -3.89 21.71
CA VAL A 254 4.26 -3.11 22.30
C VAL A 254 4.82 -2.44 23.54
N THR A 255 4.64 -1.14 23.63
CA THR A 255 5.06 -0.34 24.79
C THR A 255 3.94 -0.22 25.81
N LYS A 256 4.27 0.14 27.05
CA LYS A 256 3.31 0.36 28.14
C LYS A 256 2.39 1.56 27.90
N ASP A 257 2.78 2.48 27.03
CA ASP A 257 2.01 3.63 26.55
C ASP A 257 1.29 3.36 25.21
N ASN A 258 1.08 2.08 24.87
CA ASN A 258 0.28 1.60 23.73
C ASN A 258 0.83 1.95 22.33
N LEU A 259 2.09 2.38 22.21
CA LEU A 259 2.77 2.38 20.91
C LEU A 259 3.05 0.94 20.49
N VAL A 260 2.59 0.59 19.30
CA VAL A 260 2.93 -0.66 18.60
C VAL A 260 3.91 -0.31 17.48
N LEU A 261 5.08 -0.92 17.51
CA LEU A 261 6.10 -0.78 16.46
C LEU A 261 6.35 -2.15 15.85
N MET A 262 6.25 -2.24 14.53
CA MET A 262 6.64 -3.40 13.76
C MET A 262 7.76 -3.02 12.79
N ALA A 263 8.77 -3.87 12.66
CA ALA A 263 9.86 -3.69 11.72
C ALA A 263 10.43 -5.04 11.27
N SER A 264 11.23 -5.02 10.20
CA SER A 264 11.96 -6.19 9.71
C SER A 264 13.07 -6.65 10.68
N GLU A 265 13.53 -5.75 11.55
CA GLU A 265 14.62 -5.98 12.50
C GLU A 265 14.28 -5.40 13.89
N VAL A 266 15.05 -5.79 14.90
CA VAL A 266 14.93 -5.23 16.27
C VAL A 266 15.87 -4.04 16.43
N GLY A 267 15.50 -3.08 17.29
CA GLY A 267 16.36 -1.93 17.62
C GLY A 267 16.32 -0.78 16.63
N VAL A 268 15.31 -0.73 15.75
CA VAL A 268 15.15 0.35 14.75
C VAL A 268 14.79 1.70 15.36
N LEU A 269 14.27 1.72 16.59
CA LEU A 269 14.02 2.93 17.38
C LEU A 269 14.63 2.78 18.78
N PRO A 270 15.17 3.87 19.38
CA PRO A 270 15.75 3.85 20.71
C PRO A 270 14.67 3.84 21.79
N ILE A 271 14.00 2.69 21.96
CA ILE A 271 12.95 2.51 22.96
C ILE A 271 13.56 1.88 24.21
N GLU A 272 13.46 2.61 25.33
CA GLU A 272 13.95 2.19 26.63
C GLU A 272 13.37 0.82 27.04
N PRO A 273 14.19 -0.14 27.52
CA PRO A 273 13.73 -1.48 27.87
C PRO A 273 12.56 -1.49 28.86
N ASP A 274 12.56 -0.59 29.84
CA ASP A 274 11.53 -0.49 30.88
C ASP A 274 10.17 0.01 30.34
N ARG A 275 10.13 0.62 29.15
CA ARG A 275 8.89 1.01 28.48
C ARG A 275 8.23 -0.15 27.74
N ILE A 276 8.93 -1.25 27.53
CA ILE A 276 8.44 -2.35 26.70
C ILE A 276 7.52 -3.25 27.52
N LEU A 277 6.32 -3.49 27.01
CA LEU A 277 5.33 -4.40 27.57
C LEU A 277 5.47 -5.81 26.95
N LEU A 278 5.62 -5.89 25.64
CA LEU A 278 5.68 -7.14 24.88
C LEU A 278 6.67 -7.03 23.73
N LYS A 279 7.37 -8.13 23.43
CA LYS A 279 8.15 -8.32 22.20
C LYS A 279 7.68 -9.60 21.53
N GLY A 280 7.47 -9.55 20.22
CA GLY A 280 7.02 -10.69 19.43
C GLY A 280 7.63 -10.73 18.03
N ARG A 281 7.19 -11.73 17.27
CA ARG A 281 7.55 -11.98 15.88
C ARG A 281 6.35 -12.46 15.10
#